data_AF-A0A960YC87-F1
#
_entry.id   AF-A0A960YC87-F1
#
_cell.length_a   1.000
_cell.length_b   1.000
_cell.length_c   1.000
_cell.angle_alpha   90.00
_cell.angle_beta   90.00
_cell.angle_gamma   90.00
#
_symmetry.space_group_name_H-M   'P 1'
#
loop_
_entity.id
_entity.type
_entity.pdbx_description
1 polymer ?
#
loop_
_entity_poly.entity_id
_entity_poly.type
_entity_poly.pdbx_seq_one_letter_code
_entity_poly.pdbx_strand_id
1 'polypeptide(L)'
;DWKPTFVQKFEESRVLRYASIFWGLVLFASSLIPYLLIENARNELVQLGLKIASFTFGPMIAVFMLIRIEEKNLVNISPRILLSSVFLSLSSAILLNFVFQPDLSFIIPAGILSFFLFFYSGKKIFGSY
;
A
#
# COMPACT_ATOMS: atom_id res chain seq x y z
N ASP A 1 31.21 -1.69 -12.41
CA ASP A 1 31.52 -1.98 -11.00
C ASP A 1 30.94 -3.29 -10.51
N TRP A 2 31.68 -4.38 -10.69
CA TRP A 2 31.36 -5.67 -10.07
C TRP A 2 32.02 -5.74 -8.68
N LYS A 3 31.24 -5.48 -7.62
CA LYS A 3 31.69 -5.78 -6.25
C LYS A 3 31.57 -7.29 -6.00
N PRO A 4 32.54 -7.93 -5.32
CA PRO A 4 32.46 -9.35 -5.01
C PRO A 4 31.23 -9.66 -4.14
N THR A 5 30.54 -10.77 -4.44
CA THR A 5 29.29 -11.22 -3.79
C THR A 5 29.36 -11.31 -2.26
N PHE A 6 30.54 -11.57 -1.70
CA PHE A 6 30.76 -11.55 -0.25
C PHE A 6 30.67 -10.13 0.33
N VAL A 7 31.25 -9.13 -0.33
CA VAL A 7 31.16 -7.72 0.11
C VAL A 7 29.72 -7.23 0.02
N GLN A 8 28.99 -7.64 -1.02
CA GLN A 8 27.58 -7.31 -1.21
C GLN A 8 26.70 -7.89 -0.08
N LYS A 9 26.92 -9.15 0.32
CA LYS A 9 26.21 -9.81 1.43
C LYS A 9 26.55 -9.19 2.80
N PHE A 10 27.78 -8.73 3.01
CA PHE A 10 28.18 -8.00 4.23
C PHE A 10 27.60 -6.59 4.30
N GLU A 11 27.47 -5.90 3.15
CA GLU A 11 26.85 -4.58 3.07
C GLU A 11 25.33 -4.68 3.31
N GLU A 12 24.68 -5.68 2.69
CA GLU A 12 23.25 -5.97 2.86
C GLU A 12 22.88 -6.37 4.30
N SER A 13 23.70 -7.21 4.97
CA SER A 13 23.46 -7.58 6.37
C SER A 13 23.58 -6.40 7.33
N ARG A 14 24.50 -5.45 7.07
CA ARG A 14 24.62 -4.22 7.88
C ARG A 14 23.41 -3.32 7.67
N VAL A 15 22.96 -3.12 6.43
CA VAL A 15 21.77 -2.31 6.13
C VAL A 15 20.52 -2.90 6.77
N LEU A 16 20.31 -4.21 6.66
CA LEU A 16 19.20 -4.91 7.32
C LEU A 16 19.23 -4.74 8.84
N ARG A 17 20.43 -4.76 9.46
CA ARG A 17 20.59 -4.56 10.90
C ARG A 17 20.28 -3.14 11.34
N TYR A 18 20.71 -2.13 10.59
CA TYR A 18 20.35 -0.74 10.87
C TYR A 18 18.86 -0.51 10.65
N ALA A 19 18.28 -1.08 9.59
CA ALA A 19 16.85 -0.99 9.32
C ALA A 19 16.01 -1.65 10.42
N SER A 20 16.43 -2.82 10.93
CA SER A 20 15.69 -3.49 12.01
C SER A 20 15.78 -2.76 13.34
N ILE A 21 16.94 -2.18 13.68
CA ILE A 21 17.09 -1.32 14.86
C ILE A 21 16.24 -0.05 14.71
N PHE A 22 16.30 0.59 13.54
CA PHE A 22 15.53 1.80 13.25
C PHE A 22 14.02 1.53 13.37
N TRP A 23 13.52 0.50 12.68
CA TRP A 23 12.11 0.11 12.76
C TRP A 23 11.71 -0.36 14.16
N GLY A 24 12.59 -1.06 14.87
CA GLY A 24 12.36 -1.45 16.26
C GLY A 24 12.18 -0.25 17.18
N LEU A 25 13.01 0.79 17.03
CA LEU A 25 12.91 2.03 17.79
C LEU A 25 11.64 2.81 17.42
N VAL A 26 11.31 2.91 16.14
CA VAL A 26 10.06 3.54 15.66
C VAL A 26 8.84 2.82 16.23
N LEU A 27 8.81 1.49 16.21
CA LEU A 27 7.70 0.70 16.76
C LEU A 27 7.61 0.83 18.28
N PHE A 28 8.75 0.83 18.96
CA PHE A 28 8.81 1.05 20.40
C PHE A 28 8.24 2.43 20.76
N ALA A 29 8.73 3.50 20.12
CA ALA A 29 8.20 4.84 20.30
C ALA A 29 6.70 4.92 19.98
N SER A 30 6.27 4.30 18.87
CA SER A 30 4.86 4.25 18.47
C SER A 30 3.98 3.54 19.50
N SER A 31 4.51 2.55 20.22
CA SER A 31 3.78 1.85 21.30
C SER A 31 3.62 2.70 22.56
N LEU A 32 4.50 3.68 22.80
CA LEU A 32 4.41 4.60 23.93
C LEU A 32 3.39 5.72 23.69
N ILE A 33 3.16 6.11 22.44
CA ILE A 33 2.16 7.12 22.04
C ILE A 33 0.81 6.91 22.75
N PRO A 34 0.13 5.74 22.66
CA PRO A 34 -1.18 5.55 23.28
C PRO A 34 -1.20 5.65 24.82
N TYR A 35 -0.05 5.50 25.50
CA TYR A 35 0.05 5.66 26.96
C TYR A 35 0.17 7.12 27.40
N LEU A 36 0.64 8.01 26.52
CA LEU A 36 0.83 9.43 26.81
C LEU A 36 -0.40 10.30 26.44
N LEU A 37 -1.35 9.73 25.70
CA LEU A 37 -2.54 10.42 25.20
C LEU A 37 -3.75 10.21 26.11
N ILE A 38 -4.56 11.26 26.27
CA ILE A 38 -5.88 11.22 26.90
C ILE A 38 -6.78 10.28 26.08
N GLU A 39 -7.67 9.55 26.76
CA GLU A 39 -8.48 8.45 26.20
C GLU A 39 -9.19 8.78 24.87
N ASN A 40 -9.73 9.99 24.72
CA ASN A 40 -10.36 10.45 23.47
C ASN A 40 -9.35 10.60 22.32
N ALA A 41 -8.20 11.22 22.57
CA ALA A 41 -7.17 11.42 21.56
C ALA A 41 -6.50 10.09 21.13
N ARG A 42 -6.42 9.12 22.05
CA ARG A 42 -5.98 7.75 21.73
C ARG A 42 -6.91 7.09 20.72
N ASN A 43 -8.21 7.16 20.95
CA ASN A 43 -9.21 6.51 20.09
C ASN A 43 -9.25 7.13 18.69
N GLU A 44 -9.15 8.46 18.59
CA GLU A 44 -9.06 9.16 17.30
C GLU A 44 -7.80 8.78 16.51
N LEU A 45 -6.65 8.70 17.17
CA LEU A 45 -5.38 8.37 16.53
C LEU A 45 -5.36 6.92 16.02
N VAL A 46 -5.91 5.98 16.80
CA VAL A 46 -6.07 4.58 16.37
C VAL A 46 -7.03 4.47 15.19
N GLN A 47 -8.17 5.16 15.23
CA GLN A 47 -9.11 5.17 14.10
C GLN A 47 -8.48 5.75 12.84
N LEU A 48 -7.72 6.82 12.96
CA LEU A 48 -7.01 7.44 11.83
C LEU A 48 -5.97 6.50 11.23
N GLY A 49 -5.18 5.82 12.07
CA GLY A 49 -4.23 4.80 11.62
C GLY A 49 -4.91 3.64 10.91
N LEU A 50 -5.99 3.11 11.49
CA LEU A 50 -6.77 2.02 10.90
C LEU A 50 -7.36 2.43 9.54
N LYS A 51 -7.81 3.68 9.43
CA LYS A 51 -8.38 4.25 8.21
C LYS A 51 -7.35 4.39 7.09
N ILE A 52 -6.16 4.90 7.40
CA ILE A 52 -5.05 4.98 6.44
C ILE A 52 -4.64 3.59 5.97
N ALA A 53 -4.51 2.64 6.91
CA ALA A 53 -4.20 1.27 6.58
C ALA A 53 -5.25 0.68 5.62
N SER A 54 -6.55 0.86 5.90
CA SER A 54 -7.64 0.42 5.03
C SER A 54 -7.57 1.02 3.61
N PHE A 55 -7.22 2.30 3.45
CA PHE A 55 -7.05 2.90 2.12
C PHE A 55 -5.93 2.25 1.31
N THR A 56 -4.85 1.85 1.98
CA THR A 56 -3.70 1.22 1.31
C THR A 56 -3.93 -0.26 1.03
N PHE A 57 -4.64 -0.97 1.91
CA PHE A 57 -4.86 -2.41 1.77
C PHE A 57 -5.71 -2.76 0.55
N GLY A 58 -6.74 -1.97 0.22
CA GLY A 58 -7.60 -2.25 -0.94
C GLY A 58 -6.82 -2.38 -2.26
N PRO A 59 -6.12 -1.32 -2.71
CA PRO A 59 -5.28 -1.36 -3.90
C PRO A 59 -4.17 -2.41 -3.83
N MET A 60 -3.56 -2.63 -2.66
CA MET A 60 -2.49 -3.62 -2.49
C MET A 60 -3.00 -5.05 -2.70
N ILE A 61 -4.16 -5.40 -2.13
CA ILE A 61 -4.82 -6.70 -2.36
C ILE A 61 -5.15 -6.86 -3.84
N ALA A 62 -5.65 -5.81 -4.49
CA ALA A 62 -6.01 -5.84 -5.90
C ALA A 62 -4.79 -6.07 -6.81
N VAL A 63 -3.65 -5.42 -6.52
CA VAL A 63 -2.38 -5.66 -7.22
C VAL A 63 -1.92 -7.11 -7.03
N PHE A 64 -1.97 -7.64 -5.81
CA PHE A 64 -1.63 -9.04 -5.54
C PHE A 64 -2.50 -10.02 -6.33
N MET A 65 -3.81 -9.80 -6.36
CA MET A 65 -4.74 -10.60 -7.16
C MET A 65 -4.43 -10.49 -8.66
N LEU A 66 -4.15 -9.29 -9.14
CA LEU A 66 -3.83 -9.04 -10.54
C LEU A 66 -2.57 -9.78 -10.98
N ILE A 67 -1.47 -9.66 -10.24
CA ILE A 67 -0.20 -10.37 -10.53
C ILE A 67 -0.44 -11.89 -10.55
N ARG A 68 -1.24 -12.41 -9.62
CA ARG A 68 -1.56 -13.84 -9.57
C ARG A 68 -2.38 -14.32 -10.77
N ILE A 69 -3.25 -13.48 -11.32
CA ILE A 69 -4.02 -13.78 -12.53
C ILE A 69 -3.10 -13.73 -13.76
N GLU A 70 -2.19 -12.75 -13.82
CA GLU A 70 -1.26 -12.60 -14.94
C GLU A 70 -0.26 -13.74 -15.05
N GLU A 71 0.28 -14.21 -13.92
CA GLU A 71 1.17 -15.37 -13.87
C GLU A 71 0.54 -16.61 -14.53
N LYS A 72 -0.80 -16.72 -14.47
CA LYS A 72 -1.56 -17.79 -15.13
C LYS A 72 -1.86 -17.53 -16.60
N ASN A 73 -2.03 -16.27 -17.00
CA ASN A 73 -2.54 -15.90 -18.32
C ASN A 73 -1.50 -15.28 -19.27
N LEU A 74 -0.22 -15.17 -18.86
CA LEU A 74 0.88 -14.60 -19.67
C LEU A 74 0.57 -13.19 -20.23
N VAL A 75 -0.25 -12.42 -19.53
CA VAL A 75 -0.56 -11.04 -19.91
C VAL A 75 0.62 -10.17 -19.50
N ASN A 76 1.04 -9.26 -20.37
CA ASN A 76 2.14 -8.34 -20.07
C ASN A 76 1.58 -7.04 -19.47
N ILE A 77 1.62 -6.90 -18.14
CA ILE A 77 1.36 -5.59 -17.50
C ILE A 77 2.47 -4.62 -17.84
N SER A 78 2.08 -3.47 -18.41
CA SER A 78 2.97 -2.33 -18.42
C SER A 78 3.06 -1.73 -17.00
N PRO A 79 4.28 -1.51 -16.46
CA PRO A 79 4.45 -0.96 -15.11
C PRO A 79 3.78 0.41 -14.93
N ARG A 80 3.69 1.19 -16.02
CA ARG A 80 3.06 2.52 -16.01
C ARG A 80 1.57 2.45 -15.71
N ILE A 81 0.84 1.53 -16.34
CA ILE A 81 -0.60 1.38 -16.11
C ILE A 81 -0.83 0.96 -14.67
N LEU A 82 -0.10 -0.06 -14.18
CA LEU A 82 -0.23 -0.53 -12.80
C LEU A 82 0.00 0.59 -11.79
N LEU A 83 1.10 1.35 -11.93
CA LEU A 83 1.42 2.45 -11.02
C LEU A 83 0.35 3.55 -11.04
N SER A 84 -0.14 3.91 -12.24
CA SER A 84 -1.22 4.88 -12.38
C SER A 84 -2.51 4.42 -11.72
N SER A 85 -2.88 3.14 -11.89
CA SER A 85 -4.09 2.56 -11.31
C SER A 85 -4.05 2.50 -9.79
N VAL A 86 -2.88 2.19 -9.20
CA VAL A 86 -2.68 2.25 -7.74
C VAL A 86 -2.84 3.68 -7.23
N PHE A 87 -2.22 4.65 -7.91
CA PHE A 87 -2.28 6.04 -7.49
C PHE A 87 -3.70 6.63 -7.57
N LEU A 88 -4.40 6.33 -8.67
CA LEU A 88 -5.79 6.72 -8.90
C LEU A 88 -6.74 6.06 -7.90
N SER A 89 -6.55 4.78 -7.56
CA SER A 89 -7.40 4.09 -6.59
C SER A 89 -7.21 4.61 -5.16
N LEU A 90 -5.97 4.90 -4.75
CA LEU A 90 -5.67 5.59 -3.49
C LEU A 90 -6.35 6.96 -3.42
N SER A 91 -6.18 7.77 -4.47
CA SER A 91 -6.79 9.10 -4.55
C SER A 91 -8.32 9.02 -4.50
N SER A 92 -8.91 8.05 -5.21
CA SER A 92 -10.35 7.82 -5.20
C SER A 92 -10.86 7.35 -3.84
N ALA A 93 -10.13 6.49 -3.13
CA ALA A 93 -10.53 6.01 -1.81
C ALA A 93 -10.52 7.14 -0.76
N ILE A 94 -9.53 8.03 -0.84
CA ILE A 94 -9.44 9.22 0.01
C ILE A 94 -10.59 10.18 -0.30
N LEU A 95 -10.87 10.45 -1.58
CA LEU A 95 -11.99 11.29 -2.02
C LEU A 95 -13.34 10.74 -1.57
N LEU A 96 -13.57 9.44 -1.74
CA LEU A 96 -14.81 8.79 -1.35
C LEU A 96 -15.03 8.91 0.16
N ASN A 97 -13.97 8.73 0.94
CA ASN A 97 -14.05 8.95 2.37
C ASN A 97 -14.32 10.42 2.76
N PHE A 98 -13.78 11.39 2.03
CA PHE A 98 -14.05 12.80 2.29
C PHE A 98 -15.52 13.15 2.03
N VAL A 99 -16.14 12.56 0.99
CA VAL A 99 -17.52 12.87 0.58
C VAL A 99 -18.57 12.09 1.39
N PHE A 100 -18.36 10.79 1.60
CA PHE A 100 -19.40 9.88 2.13
C PHE A 100 -19.15 9.37 3.55
N GLN A 101 -17.93 9.52 4.09
CA GLN A 101 -17.52 8.99 5.39
C GLN A 101 -17.99 7.54 5.67
N PRO A 102 -17.77 6.59 4.74
CA PRO A 102 -18.28 5.23 4.89
C PRO A 102 -17.55 4.49 6.02
N ASP A 103 -18.20 3.45 6.54
CA ASP A 103 -17.56 2.54 7.49
C ASP A 103 -16.32 1.88 6.88
N LEU A 104 -15.33 1.59 7.74
CA LEU A 104 -14.04 0.99 7.37
C LEU A 104 -14.19 -0.29 6.54
N SER A 105 -15.22 -1.07 6.81
CA SER A 105 -15.53 -2.32 6.09
C SER A 105 -15.80 -2.10 4.60
N PHE A 106 -16.32 -0.93 4.21
CA PHE A 106 -16.63 -0.61 2.81
C PHE A 106 -15.45 0.01 2.06
N ILE A 107 -14.48 0.56 2.78
CA ILE A 107 -13.30 1.22 2.19
C ILE A 107 -12.43 0.21 1.44
N ILE A 108 -12.25 -1.00 1.99
CA ILE A 108 -11.39 -2.03 1.39
C ILE A 108 -11.98 -2.55 0.07
N PRO A 109 -13.24 -3.03 0.00
CA PRO A 109 -13.86 -3.42 -1.26
C PRO A 109 -13.92 -2.29 -2.28
N ALA A 110 -14.20 -1.05 -1.85
CA ALA A 110 -14.20 0.11 -2.75
C ALA A 110 -12.80 0.39 -3.34
N GLY A 111 -11.74 0.25 -2.53
CA GLY A 111 -10.35 0.36 -2.99
C GLY A 111 -9.98 -0.70 -4.02
N ILE A 112 -10.43 -1.95 -3.82
CA ILE A 112 -10.24 -3.05 -4.79
C ILE A 112 -10.96 -2.73 -6.10
N LEU A 113 -12.24 -2.34 -6.00
CA LEU A 113 -13.10 -2.12 -7.15
C LEU A 113 -12.66 -0.92 -7.98
N SER A 114 -12.29 0.19 -7.32
CA SER A 114 -11.71 1.36 -7.98
C SER A 114 -10.40 1.03 -8.69
N PHE A 115 -9.52 0.22 -8.09
CA PHE A 115 -8.29 -0.23 -8.75
C PHE A 115 -8.58 -0.97 -10.05
N PHE A 116 -9.48 -1.96 -10.02
CA PHE A 116 -9.82 -2.72 -11.23
C PHE A 116 -10.44 -1.83 -12.30
N LEU A 117 -11.32 -0.90 -11.94
CA LEU A 117 -11.90 0.05 -12.88
C LEU A 117 -10.83 0.90 -13.57
N PHE A 118 -9.89 1.47 -12.82
CA PHE A 118 -8.81 2.26 -13.39
C PHE A 118 -7.83 1.41 -14.20
N PHE A 119 -7.56 0.18 -13.77
CA PHE A 119 -6.67 -0.73 -14.50
C PHE A 119 -7.26 -1.15 -15.85
N TYR A 120 -8.51 -1.57 -15.89
CA TYR A 120 -9.18 -1.93 -17.15
C TYR A 120 -9.38 -0.71 -18.05
N SER A 121 -9.70 0.46 -17.49
CA SER A 121 -9.80 1.71 -18.26
C SER A 121 -8.44 2.11 -18.85
N GLY A 122 -7.37 2.04 -18.06
CA GLY A 122 -6.00 2.30 -18.52
C GLY A 122 -5.58 1.31 -19.60
N LYS A 123 -5.88 0.01 -19.43
CA LYS A 123 -5.62 -1.00 -20.46
C LYS A 123 -6.40 -0.73 -21.75
N LYS A 124 -7.65 -0.25 -21.68
CA LYS A 124 -8.44 0.10 -22.88
C LYS A 124 -7.86 1.31 -23.62
N ILE A 125 -7.34 2.31 -22.89
CA ILE A 125 -6.80 3.55 -23.48
C ILE A 125 -5.39 3.32 -24.05
N PHE A 126 -4.53 2.58 -23.34
CA PHE A 126 -3.12 2.38 -23.69
C PHE A 126 -2.82 1.05 -24.40
N GLY A 127 -3.72 0.08 -24.33
CA GLY A 127 -3.59 -1.25 -24.93
C GLY A 127 -4.25 -1.40 -26.30
N SER A 128 -4.50 -0.30 -27.01
CA SER A 128 -4.90 -0.33 -28.42
C SER A 128 -3.65 -0.38 -29.32
N TYR A 129 -2.82 -1.41 -29.18
CA TYR A 129 -1.86 -1.91 -30.18
C TYR A 129 -1.58 -3.39 -29.93
#